data_AF-A0A835Z8P5-F1
#
_entry.id   AF-A0A835Z8P5-F1
#
_cell.length_a   1.000
_cell.length_b   1.000
_cell.length_c   1.000
_cell.angle_alpha   90.00
_cell.angle_beta   90.00
_cell.angle_gamma   90.00
#
_symmetry.space_group_name_H-M   'P 1'
#
loop_
_entity.id
_entity.type
_entity.pdbx_description
1 polymer ?
#
loop_
_entity_poly.entity_id
_entity_poly.type
_entity_poly.pdbx_seq_one_letter_code
_entity_poly.pdbx_strand_id
1 'polypeptide(L)'
;RFPLYGFGGKPQRGAAVSHCFAVNGNEADPEVTGVTGILQAYYQSLRVVELFGPTLFAPVINQAAAMAASLVTPDPRQSVKYCILLILTDGIINDMANTTDAIVAAAELPFSIIIVGVGNADFASMVELDGDDVRLTSSSGKKAVRDIVQFVPMREVSAKGPQALAKEVLSEIPSA
;
A
#
# COMPACT_ATOMS: atom_id res chain seq x y z
N ARG A 1 10.82 -5.30 -12.00
CA ARG A 1 9.60 -6.11 -11.83
C ARG A 1 8.87 -5.55 -10.62
N PHE A 2 7.55 -5.73 -10.53
CA PHE A 2 6.72 -5.12 -9.48
C PHE A 2 5.90 -6.21 -8.79
N PRO A 3 6.05 -6.43 -7.48
CA PRO A 3 5.12 -7.27 -6.73
C PRO A 3 3.71 -6.68 -6.80
N LEU A 4 2.70 -7.52 -7.08
CA LEU A 4 1.32 -7.07 -7.19
C LEU A 4 0.40 -7.92 -6.31
N TYR A 5 -0.18 -7.28 -5.30
CA TYR A 5 -1.06 -7.92 -4.31
C TYR A 5 -2.47 -7.34 -4.35
N GLY A 6 -3.44 -8.20 -4.10
CA GLY A 6 -4.84 -7.86 -3.84
C GLY A 6 -5.19 -8.14 -2.39
N PHE A 7 -6.25 -7.50 -1.90
CA PHE A 7 -6.77 -7.66 -0.55
C PHE A 7 -8.30 -7.50 -0.53
N GLY A 8 -8.97 -8.06 0.47
CA GLY A 8 -10.42 -7.96 0.59
C GLY A 8 -11.15 -8.78 -0.47
N GLY A 9 -10.69 -9.99 -0.77
CA GLY A 9 -11.34 -10.82 -1.79
C GLY A 9 -11.02 -12.29 -1.64
N LYS A 10 -11.79 -13.14 -2.32
CA LYS A 10 -11.51 -14.58 -2.40
C LYS A 10 -10.72 -14.82 -3.69
N PRO A 11 -9.44 -15.21 -3.63
CA PRO A 11 -8.57 -15.30 -4.82
C PRO A 11 -9.07 -16.29 -5.88
N GLN A 12 -9.86 -17.27 -5.45
CA GLN A 12 -10.51 -18.27 -6.29
C GLN A 12 -11.95 -18.46 -5.83
N ARG A 13 -12.83 -18.88 -6.74
CA ARG A 13 -14.24 -19.16 -6.42
C ARG A 13 -14.33 -20.22 -5.31
N GLY A 14 -15.03 -19.88 -4.23
CA GLY A 14 -15.20 -20.75 -3.08
C GLY A 14 -14.02 -20.79 -2.10
N ALA A 15 -12.94 -20.05 -2.35
CA ALA A 15 -11.84 -19.90 -1.39
C ALA A 15 -12.24 -19.04 -0.18
N ALA A 16 -11.44 -19.11 0.88
CA ALA A 16 -11.54 -18.17 1.98
C ALA A 16 -11.15 -16.75 1.54
N VAL A 17 -11.62 -15.76 2.30
CA VAL A 17 -11.24 -14.36 2.11
C VAL A 17 -9.75 -14.22 2.41
N SER A 18 -9.03 -13.56 1.52
CA SER A 18 -7.65 -13.14 1.72
C SER A 18 -7.54 -11.62 1.70
N HIS A 19 -6.71 -11.10 2.59
CA HIS A 19 -6.34 -9.69 2.67
C HIS A 19 -4.92 -9.43 2.18
N CYS A 20 -4.27 -10.44 1.59
CA CYS A 20 -3.01 -10.29 0.86
C CYS A 20 -2.81 -11.52 0.00
N PHE A 21 -3.02 -11.41 -1.32
CA PHE A 21 -2.84 -12.50 -2.28
C PHE A 21 -2.20 -11.99 -3.56
N ALA A 22 -1.43 -12.84 -4.24
CA ALA A 22 -0.79 -12.50 -5.49
C ALA A 22 -1.83 -12.33 -6.62
N VAL A 23 -1.92 -11.13 -7.20
CA VAL A 23 -2.93 -10.82 -8.23
C VAL A 23 -2.71 -11.64 -9.51
N ASN A 24 -1.46 -12.02 -9.78
CA ASN A 24 -1.10 -12.88 -10.91
C ASN A 24 -1.43 -14.37 -10.66
N GLY A 25 -1.94 -14.73 -9.48
CA GLY A 25 -2.27 -16.10 -9.08
C GLY A 25 -1.09 -16.97 -8.67
N ASN A 26 0.13 -16.42 -8.58
CA ASN A 26 1.33 -17.13 -8.18
C ASN A 26 1.91 -16.56 -6.88
N GLU A 27 1.56 -17.16 -5.75
CA GLU A 27 2.04 -16.74 -4.42
C GLU A 27 3.56 -16.89 -4.24
N ALA A 28 4.22 -17.77 -5.02
CA ALA A 28 5.67 -17.96 -4.97
C ALA A 28 6.44 -16.89 -5.78
N ASP A 29 5.79 -16.28 -6.77
CA ASP A 29 6.35 -15.18 -7.56
C ASP A 29 5.24 -14.18 -7.92
N PRO A 30 4.93 -13.23 -7.02
CA PRO A 30 3.87 -12.24 -7.21
C PRO A 30 4.27 -11.11 -8.15
N GLU A 31 5.46 -11.16 -8.75
CA GLU A 31 5.99 -10.07 -9.55
C GLU A 31 5.50 -10.07 -11.00
N VAL A 32 5.13 -8.88 -11.48
CA VAL A 32 4.78 -8.60 -12.88
C VAL A 32 5.79 -7.67 -13.55
N THR A 33 5.79 -7.65 -14.89
CA THR A 33 6.74 -6.86 -15.67
C THR A 33 6.08 -5.60 -16.23
N GLY A 34 6.53 -4.44 -15.76
CA GLY A 34 6.08 -3.15 -16.25
C GLY A 34 4.61 -2.83 -15.90
N VAL A 35 4.19 -1.61 -16.27
CA VAL A 35 2.80 -1.16 -16.07
C VAL A 35 1.81 -2.02 -16.86
N THR A 36 2.18 -2.45 -18.07
CA THR A 36 1.36 -3.35 -18.88
C THR A 36 1.09 -4.68 -18.15
N GLY A 37 2.10 -5.25 -17.48
CA GLY A 37 1.93 -6.46 -16.69
C GLY A 37 1.01 -6.27 -15.49
N ILE A 38 1.07 -5.11 -14.84
CA ILE A 38 0.15 -4.75 -13.74
C ILE A 38 -1.30 -4.73 -14.24
N LEU A 39 -1.57 -3.99 -15.33
CA LEU A 39 -2.91 -3.87 -15.89
C LEU A 39 -3.45 -5.22 -16.36
N GLN A 40 -2.61 -6.03 -17.01
CA GLN A 40 -3.00 -7.36 -17.47
C GLN A 40 -3.39 -8.27 -16.32
N ALA A 41 -2.55 -8.36 -15.27
CA ALA A 41 -2.84 -9.18 -14.10
C ALA A 41 -4.11 -8.71 -13.38
N TYR A 42 -4.31 -7.39 -13.24
CA TYR A 42 -5.52 -6.81 -12.67
C TYR A 42 -6.79 -7.20 -13.46
N TYR A 43 -6.80 -7.04 -14.78
CA TYR A 43 -7.99 -7.41 -15.57
C TYR A 43 -8.29 -8.91 -15.58
N GLN A 44 -7.25 -9.74 -15.44
CA GLN A 44 -7.41 -11.19 -15.32
C GLN A 44 -7.99 -11.56 -13.96
N SER A 45 -7.51 -10.95 -12.87
CA SER A 45 -7.96 -11.25 -11.51
C SER A 45 -9.44 -10.93 -11.31
N LEU A 46 -9.96 -9.85 -11.90
CA LEU A 46 -11.38 -9.48 -11.84
C LEU A 46 -12.34 -10.55 -12.38
N ARG A 47 -11.86 -11.53 -13.16
CA ARG A 47 -12.68 -12.63 -13.69
C ARG A 47 -12.82 -13.80 -12.72
N VAL A 48 -11.88 -13.93 -11.78
CA VAL A 48 -11.73 -15.11 -10.91
C VAL A 48 -11.89 -14.77 -9.42
N VAL A 49 -11.49 -13.56 -9.02
CA VAL A 49 -11.58 -13.06 -7.66
C VAL A 49 -13.01 -12.66 -7.35
N GLU A 50 -13.55 -13.15 -6.24
CA GLU A 50 -14.81 -12.65 -5.67
C GLU A 50 -14.49 -11.50 -4.71
N LEU A 51 -14.98 -10.29 -5.03
CA LEU A 51 -14.80 -9.12 -4.17
C LEU A 51 -15.53 -9.33 -2.84
N PHE A 52 -14.89 -8.97 -1.74
CA PHE A 52 -15.42 -9.17 -0.39
C PHE A 52 -14.97 -8.04 0.55
N GLY A 53 -15.39 -8.08 1.80
CA GLY A 53 -14.92 -7.17 2.85
C GLY A 53 -14.56 -7.95 4.12
N PRO A 54 -13.94 -7.32 5.11
CA PRO A 54 -13.67 -5.90 5.25
C PRO A 54 -12.44 -5.39 4.46
N THR A 55 -12.24 -4.08 4.45
CA THR A 55 -11.05 -3.40 3.91
C THR A 55 -9.97 -3.37 5.00
N LEU A 56 -8.93 -4.20 4.85
CA LEU A 56 -7.84 -4.31 5.84
C LEU A 56 -6.50 -4.03 5.17
N PHE A 57 -5.75 -3.04 5.67
CA PHE A 57 -4.45 -2.66 5.08
C PHE A 57 -3.26 -3.29 5.78
N ALA A 58 -3.37 -3.64 7.06
CA ALA A 58 -2.26 -4.17 7.83
C ALA A 58 -1.61 -5.40 7.16
N PRO A 59 -2.35 -6.36 6.55
CA PRO A 59 -1.74 -7.50 5.89
C PRO A 59 -0.84 -7.13 4.70
N VAL A 60 -1.29 -6.24 3.81
CA VAL A 60 -0.49 -5.81 2.64
C VAL A 60 0.69 -4.91 3.04
N ILE A 61 0.51 -4.06 4.06
CA ILE A 61 1.60 -3.22 4.59
C ILE A 61 2.68 -4.10 5.21
N ASN A 62 2.32 -5.09 6.04
CA ASN A 62 3.28 -6.02 6.64
C ASN A 62 4.01 -6.84 5.58
N GLN A 63 3.31 -7.32 4.54
CA GLN A 63 3.94 -8.02 3.42
C GLN A 63 4.96 -7.14 2.70
N ALA A 64 4.60 -5.90 2.39
CA ALA A 64 5.49 -4.95 1.72
C ALA A 64 6.69 -4.55 2.60
N ALA A 65 6.47 -4.33 3.90
CA ALA A 65 7.52 -4.05 4.86
C ALA A 65 8.50 -5.23 4.99
N ALA A 66 8.02 -6.46 5.04
CA ALA A 66 8.87 -7.66 5.05
C ALA A 66 9.74 -7.75 3.79
N MET A 67 9.17 -7.46 2.61
CA MET A 67 9.94 -7.37 1.37
C MET A 67 11.00 -6.24 1.44
N ALA A 68 10.63 -5.04 1.89
CA ALA A 68 11.56 -3.92 2.01
C ALA A 68 12.71 -4.23 2.97
N ALA A 69 12.42 -4.86 4.12
CA ALA A 69 13.43 -5.30 5.07
C ALA A 69 14.41 -6.31 4.46
N SER A 70 13.93 -7.25 3.63
CA SER A 70 14.79 -8.24 2.95
C SER A 70 15.73 -7.64 1.92
N LEU A 71 15.45 -6.41 1.45
CA LEU A 71 16.27 -5.69 0.48
C LEU A 71 17.34 -4.82 1.16
N VAL A 72 17.30 -4.69 2.49
CA VAL A 72 18.34 -4.01 3.27
C VAL A 72 19.54 -4.95 3.37
N THR A 73 20.64 -4.55 2.76
CA THR A 73 21.90 -5.30 2.74
C THR A 73 22.90 -4.66 3.71
N PRO A 74 23.61 -5.45 4.52
CA PRO A 74 24.65 -4.94 5.40
C PRO A 74 25.95 -4.60 4.66
N ASP A 75 26.08 -4.94 3.37
CA ASP A 75 27.25 -4.55 2.57
C ASP A 75 27.14 -3.08 2.14
N PRO A 76 27.98 -2.18 2.66
CA PRO A 76 27.92 -0.75 2.34
C PRO A 76 28.27 -0.44 0.88
N ARG A 77 28.72 -1.42 0.10
CA ARG A 77 29.00 -1.27 -1.34
C ARG A 77 27.78 -1.53 -2.23
N GLN A 78 26.71 -2.08 -1.67
CA GLN A 78 25.46 -2.31 -2.40
C GLN A 78 24.51 -1.13 -2.18
N SER A 79 23.84 -0.69 -3.25
CA SER A 79 22.84 0.37 -3.15
C SER A 79 21.64 -0.11 -2.35
N VAL A 80 21.24 0.71 -1.38
CA VAL A 80 19.99 0.51 -0.64
C VAL A 80 18.83 0.68 -1.62
N LYS A 81 17.97 -0.33 -1.71
CA LYS A 81 16.73 -0.22 -2.48
C LYS A 81 15.66 0.42 -1.60
N TYR A 82 15.05 1.49 -2.12
CA TYR A 82 13.88 2.11 -1.50
C TYR A 82 12.60 1.51 -2.08
N CYS A 83 11.66 1.13 -1.22
CA CYS A 83 10.40 0.53 -1.62
C CYS A 83 9.24 1.51 -1.48
N ILE A 84 8.35 1.51 -2.47
CA ILE A 84 7.12 2.30 -2.45
C ILE A 84 5.95 1.35 -2.60
N LEU A 85 5.07 1.30 -1.61
CA LEU A 85 3.79 0.60 -1.68
C LEU A 85 2.71 1.57 -2.13
N LEU A 86 2.07 1.30 -3.27
CA LEU A 86 0.87 2.02 -3.71
C LEU A 86 -0.37 1.19 -3.39
N ILE A 87 -1.24 1.70 -2.52
CA ILE A 87 -2.53 1.12 -2.16
C ILE A 87 -3.63 1.89 -2.90
N LEU A 88 -4.45 1.19 -3.67
CA LEU A 88 -5.68 1.73 -4.26
C LEU A 88 -6.89 1.19 -3.49
N THR A 89 -7.77 2.07 -3.05
CA THR A 89 -8.99 1.67 -2.32
C THR A 89 -10.17 2.55 -2.70
N ASP A 90 -11.39 2.03 -2.59
CA ASP A 90 -12.64 2.78 -2.77
C ASP A 90 -13.47 2.88 -1.48
N GLY A 91 -12.96 2.37 -0.36
CA GLY A 91 -13.70 2.18 0.88
C GLY A 91 -12.96 2.59 2.13
N ILE A 92 -13.67 2.57 3.26
CA ILE A 92 -13.16 2.91 4.58
C ILE A 92 -12.35 1.74 5.13
N ILE A 93 -11.18 2.04 5.71
CA ILE A 93 -10.32 1.08 6.38
C ILE A 93 -10.98 0.57 7.67
N ASN A 94 -10.93 -0.74 7.90
CA ASN A 94 -11.60 -1.40 9.02
C ASN A 94 -10.64 -1.94 10.09
N ASP A 95 -9.33 -1.82 9.89
CA ASP A 95 -8.28 -2.27 10.82
C ASP A 95 -7.33 -1.13 11.23
N MET A 96 -7.88 0.06 11.52
CA MET A 96 -7.10 1.26 11.85
C MET A 96 -5.97 0.99 12.85
N ALA A 97 -6.25 0.37 14.00
CA ALA A 97 -5.24 0.09 15.01
C ALA A 97 -4.10 -0.80 14.49
N ASN A 98 -4.43 -1.90 13.79
CA ASN A 98 -3.43 -2.81 13.22
C ASN A 98 -2.63 -2.15 12.10
N THR A 99 -3.27 -1.29 11.31
CA THR A 99 -2.63 -0.54 10.23
C THR A 99 -1.67 0.51 10.80
N THR A 100 -2.07 1.25 11.84
CA THR A 100 -1.19 2.17 12.56
C THR A 100 0.03 1.44 13.13
N ASP A 101 -0.16 0.27 13.75
CA ASP A 101 0.94 -0.54 14.28
C ASP A 101 1.90 -0.99 13.17
N ALA A 102 1.37 -1.43 12.03
CA ALA A 102 2.18 -1.83 10.87
C ALA A 102 2.97 -0.67 10.28
N ILE A 103 2.36 0.52 10.18
CA ILE A 103 3.03 1.74 9.69
C ILE A 103 4.15 2.16 10.64
N VAL A 104 3.87 2.22 11.95
CA VAL A 104 4.87 2.60 12.96
C VAL A 104 6.05 1.63 12.96
N ALA A 105 5.82 0.34 12.78
CA ALA A 105 6.89 -0.66 12.67
C ALA A 105 7.70 -0.49 11.36
N ALA A 106 7.03 -0.20 10.25
CA ALA A 106 7.67 -0.04 8.95
C ALA A 106 8.42 1.28 8.77
N ALA A 107 8.19 2.28 9.65
CA ALA A 107 8.81 3.60 9.56
C ALA A 107 10.35 3.59 9.65
N GLU A 108 10.94 2.52 10.21
CA GLU A 108 12.40 2.33 10.30
C GLU A 108 13.04 1.79 9.02
N LEU A 109 12.23 1.32 8.05
CA LEU A 109 12.70 0.71 6.80
C LEU A 109 12.85 1.76 5.69
N PRO A 110 13.61 1.49 4.61
CA PRO A 110 13.61 2.33 3.41
C PRO A 110 12.30 2.12 2.61
N PHE A 111 11.20 2.64 3.14
CA PHE A 111 9.84 2.32 2.71
C PHE A 111 8.88 3.53 2.82
N SER A 112 8.08 3.77 1.78
CA SER A 112 6.94 4.70 1.81
C SER A 112 5.67 3.99 1.35
N ILE A 113 4.53 4.50 1.80
CA ILE A 113 3.19 4.04 1.47
C ILE A 113 2.44 5.21 0.86
N ILE A 114 1.87 5.02 -0.32
CA ILE A 114 0.94 5.96 -0.93
C ILE A 114 -0.43 5.29 -0.93
N ILE A 115 -1.43 5.97 -0.40
CA ILE A 115 -2.82 5.51 -0.39
C ILE A 115 -3.61 6.43 -1.31
N VAL A 116 -4.19 5.86 -2.38
CA VAL A 116 -5.07 6.60 -3.29
C VAL A 116 -6.51 6.15 -3.10
N GLY A 117 -7.35 7.08 -2.64
CA GLY A 117 -8.78 6.88 -2.47
C GLY A 117 -9.53 7.15 -3.77
N VAL A 118 -10.23 6.16 -4.31
CA VAL A 118 -11.04 6.25 -5.52
C VAL A 118 -12.52 6.35 -5.16
N GLY A 119 -13.28 7.19 -5.87
CA GLY A 119 -14.71 7.34 -5.63
C GLY A 119 -15.05 8.32 -4.49
N ASN A 120 -16.23 8.13 -3.90
CA ASN A 120 -16.90 9.11 -3.04
C ASN A 120 -17.06 8.64 -1.58
N ALA A 121 -16.29 7.64 -1.14
CA ALA A 121 -16.29 7.23 0.25
C ALA A 121 -15.76 8.34 1.17
N ASP A 122 -16.12 8.22 2.45
CA ASP A 122 -15.51 9.01 3.52
C ASP A 122 -14.08 8.53 3.75
N PHE A 123 -13.12 9.44 3.63
CA PHE A 123 -11.70 9.13 3.76
C PHE A 123 -11.07 9.77 5.01
N ALA A 124 -11.87 10.20 5.99
CA ALA A 124 -11.36 10.81 7.22
C ALA A 124 -10.28 9.96 7.91
N SER A 125 -10.47 8.63 7.96
CA SER A 125 -9.50 7.70 8.53
C SER A 125 -8.18 7.66 7.76
N MET A 126 -8.18 7.87 6.44
CA MET A 126 -6.96 7.89 5.64
C MET A 126 -6.20 9.20 5.83
N VAL A 127 -6.90 10.32 6.05
CA VAL A 127 -6.28 11.60 6.42
C VAL A 127 -5.58 11.48 7.78
N GLU A 128 -6.15 10.73 8.72
CA GLU A 128 -5.49 10.44 10.00
C GLU A 128 -4.20 9.61 9.82
N LEU A 129 -4.17 8.69 8.85
CA LEU A 129 -2.98 7.88 8.55
C LEU A 129 -1.86 8.68 7.88
N ASP A 130 -2.17 9.81 7.25
CA ASP A 130 -1.22 10.66 6.53
C ASP A 130 -0.13 11.23 7.43
N GLY A 131 -0.36 11.31 8.75
CA GLY A 131 0.69 11.62 9.73
C GLY A 131 1.21 13.05 9.75
N ASP A 132 0.77 13.91 8.82
CA ASP A 132 1.14 15.32 8.66
C ASP A 132 0.89 16.16 9.92
N ASP A 133 -0.32 16.06 10.49
CA ASP A 133 -0.70 16.83 11.68
C ASP A 133 -0.20 16.18 12.98
N VAL A 134 -0.28 14.84 13.05
CA VAL A 134 0.00 14.07 14.26
C VAL A 134 0.78 12.82 13.91
N ARG A 135 1.99 12.71 14.48
CA ARG A 135 2.83 11.52 14.33
C ARG A 135 2.10 10.28 14.88
N LEU A 136 1.91 9.29 14.02
CA LEU A 136 1.28 8.02 14.38
C LEU A 136 1.96 7.35 15.58
N THR A 137 1.13 6.82 16.48
CA THR A 137 1.55 6.12 17.70
C THR A 137 0.91 4.75 17.73
N SER A 138 1.72 3.70 17.90
CA SER A 138 1.25 2.31 17.97
C SER A 138 0.45 2.07 19.25
N SER A 139 -0.28 0.96 19.28
CA SER A 139 -0.98 0.42 20.45
C SER A 139 -0.07 0.21 21.67
N SER A 140 1.23 -0.02 21.45
CA SER A 140 2.26 -0.11 22.49
C SER A 140 2.82 1.23 22.98
N GLY A 141 2.36 2.35 22.41
CA GLY A 141 2.80 3.71 22.76
C GLY A 141 4.06 4.18 22.03
N LYS A 142 4.58 3.42 21.05
CA LYS A 142 5.74 3.82 20.25
C LYS A 142 5.31 4.78 19.15
N LYS A 143 6.02 5.90 19.00
CA LYS A 143 5.78 6.84 17.89
C LYS A 143 6.56 6.42 16.64
N ALA A 144 5.99 6.61 15.46
CA ALA A 144 6.70 6.47 14.19
C ALA A 144 7.91 7.40 14.16
N VAL A 145 9.05 6.90 13.67
CA VAL A 145 10.33 7.65 13.66
C VAL A 145 10.38 8.74 12.59
N ARG A 146 9.53 8.63 11.56
CA ARG A 146 9.34 9.58 10.47
C ARG A 146 7.96 9.38 9.85
N ASP A 147 7.54 10.32 9.00
CA ASP A 147 6.39 10.07 8.13
C ASP A 147 6.76 9.14 6.99
N ILE A 148 5.83 8.25 6.66
CA ILE A 148 5.96 7.31 5.54
C ILE A 148 4.69 7.18 4.73
N VAL A 149 3.58 7.82 5.11
CA VAL A 149 2.29 7.67 4.43
C VAL A 149 1.99 8.96 3.69
N GLN A 150 1.53 8.84 2.45
CA GLN A 150 0.86 9.92 1.73
C GLN A 150 -0.53 9.46 1.34
N PHE A 151 -1.57 10.17 1.78
CA PHE A 151 -2.93 9.96 1.30
C PHE A 151 -3.30 10.96 0.20
N VAL A 152 -3.91 10.47 -0.89
CA VAL A 152 -4.44 11.31 -1.96
C VAL A 152 -5.83 10.84 -2.39
N PRO A 153 -6.90 11.63 -2.15
CA PRO A 153 -8.20 11.36 -2.73
C PRO A 153 -8.19 11.68 -4.24
N MET A 154 -8.36 10.66 -5.09
CA MET A 154 -8.27 10.77 -6.55
C MET A 154 -9.23 11.82 -7.13
N ARG A 155 -10.39 12.05 -6.49
CA ARG A 155 -11.38 13.06 -6.88
C ARG A 155 -10.84 14.51 -6.82
N GLU A 156 -9.86 14.79 -5.98
CA GLU A 156 -9.32 16.15 -5.79
C GLU A 156 -8.21 16.51 -6.78
N VAL A 157 -7.59 15.48 -7.35
CA VAL A 157 -6.44 15.59 -8.28
C VAL A 157 -6.82 15.28 -9.72
N SER A 158 -7.86 14.48 -9.97
CA SER A 158 -8.35 14.17 -11.32
C SER A 158 -8.78 15.41 -12.11
N ALA A 159 -9.28 16.45 -11.43
CA ALA A 159 -9.59 17.75 -12.05
C ALA A 159 -8.35 18.60 -12.39
N LYS A 160 -7.19 18.32 -11.76
CA LYS A 160 -5.95 19.11 -11.87
C LYS A 160 -4.94 18.52 -12.87
N GLY A 161 -5.24 17.33 -13.42
CA GLY A 161 -4.43 16.65 -14.43
C GLY A 161 -3.33 15.73 -13.85
N PRO A 162 -2.72 14.86 -14.69
CA PRO A 162 -1.83 13.79 -14.23
C PRO A 162 -0.55 14.27 -13.53
N GLN A 163 -0.06 15.45 -13.90
CA GLN A 163 1.14 16.05 -13.30
C GLN A 163 0.89 16.50 -11.85
N ALA A 164 -0.32 16.98 -11.55
CA ALA A 164 -0.70 17.35 -10.19
C ALA A 164 -0.80 16.10 -9.30
N LEU A 165 -1.37 15.00 -9.81
CA LEU A 165 -1.39 13.72 -9.10
C LEU A 165 0.03 13.22 -8.81
N ALA A 166 0.91 13.23 -9.81
CA ALA A 166 2.30 12.77 -9.61
C ALA A 166 3.04 13.64 -8.60
N LYS A 167 2.81 14.97 -8.59
CA LYS A 167 3.43 15.86 -7.62
C LYS A 167 2.93 15.59 -6.19
N GLU A 168 1.62 15.47 -6.02
CA GLU A 168 0.98 15.24 -4.71
C GLU A 168 1.32 13.86 -4.16
N VAL A 169 1.44 12.85 -5.02
CA VAL A 169 1.75 11.48 -4.61
C VAL A 169 3.22 11.31 -4.19
N LEU A 170 4.11 12.20 -4.64
CA LEU A 170 5.56 12.08 -4.44
C LEU A 170 6.12 13.05 -3.39
N SER A 171 5.29 13.83 -2.70
CA SER A 171 5.70 14.80 -1.66
C SER A 171 6.47 14.14 -0.51
N GLU A 172 6.00 12.99 -0.03
CA GLU A 172 6.55 12.27 1.14
C GLU A 172 7.61 11.23 0.79
N ILE A 173 8.10 11.23 -0.45
CA ILE A 173 9.22 10.37 -0.84
C ILE A 173 10.51 11.16 -0.62
N PRO A 174 11.50 10.62 0.12
CA PRO A 174 12.77 11.29 0.32
C PRO A 174 13.35 11.76 -1.02
N SER A 175 13.71 13.04 -1.11
CA SER A 175 14.37 13.60 -2.28
C SER A 175 15.64 12.82 -2.58
N ALA A 176 15.70 12.23 -3.79
CA ALA A 176 16.83 11.49 -4.32
C ALA A 176 18.08 12.36 -4.49
#